data_AF-A0A963W3H8-F1
#
_entry.id   AF-A0A963W3H8-F1
#
_cell.length_a   1.000
_cell.length_b   1.000
_cell.length_c   1.000
_cell.angle_alpha   90.00
_cell.angle_beta   90.00
_cell.angle_gamma   90.00
#
_symmetry.space_group_name_H-M   'P 1'
#
loop_
_entity.id
_entity.type
_entity.pdbx_description
1 polymer ?
#
loop_
_entity_poly.entity_id
_entity_poly.type
_entity_poly.pdbx_seq_one_letter_code
_entity_poly.pdbx_strand_id
1 'polypeptide(L)'
;LHTREIDRYGGLSINMPYYALFFMLFTMASVGLPGTSGFVGEFLSLAGIYQVSSWVTAVAATGVILGAAYMLYLYRRVAFGEQKNADAAAMPDLDLREWLMMAPIAAAVLWMGVYPESFLAPMRQDIAALEARVIRARPEGDAKLKMGEPKKAEHHEEEAADHGGAH
;
A
#
# COMPACT_ATOMS: atom_id res chain seq x y z
N LEU A 1 -11.01 13.35 26.17
CA LEU A 1 -10.98 14.50 25.23
C LEU A 1 -12.13 14.38 24.24
N HIS A 2 -13.02 15.38 24.16
CA HIS A 2 -14.06 15.47 23.12
C HIS A 2 -13.76 16.67 22.22
N THR A 3 -12.70 16.57 21.42
CA THR A 3 -12.27 17.66 20.52
C THR A 3 -11.77 17.09 19.20
N ARG A 4 -12.09 17.80 18.10
CA ARG A 4 -11.69 17.46 16.72
C ARG A 4 -10.43 18.22 16.27
N GLU A 5 -9.84 19.01 17.17
CA GLU A 5 -8.66 19.82 16.88
C GLU A 5 -7.39 18.96 16.86
N ILE A 6 -6.75 18.87 15.70
CA ILE A 6 -5.49 18.11 15.53
C ILE A 6 -4.39 18.69 16.43
N ASP A 7 -4.35 20.02 16.60
CA ASP A 7 -3.36 20.70 17.43
C ASP A 7 -3.46 20.34 18.92
N ARG A 8 -4.57 19.72 19.36
CA ARG A 8 -4.69 19.22 20.73
C ARG A 8 -4.03 17.86 20.93
N TYR A 9 -3.83 17.11 19.86
CA TYR A 9 -3.14 15.83 19.87
C TYR A 9 -1.64 16.04 19.61
N GLY A 10 -0.80 15.31 20.34
CA GLY A 10 0.65 15.39 20.22
C GLY A 10 1.32 14.46 21.22
N GLY A 11 2.39 13.80 20.78
CA GLY A 11 3.17 12.91 21.62
C GLY A 11 2.48 11.60 21.99
N LEU A 12 1.47 11.15 21.22
CA LEU A 12 0.75 9.90 21.52
C LEU A 12 1.67 8.67 21.54
N SER A 13 2.79 8.70 20.82
CA SER A 13 3.77 7.60 20.87
C SER A 13 4.43 7.42 22.25
N ILE A 14 4.38 8.44 23.12
CA ILE A 14 5.01 8.42 24.45
C ILE A 14 4.12 7.70 25.46
N ASN A 15 2.82 7.96 25.44
CA ASN A 15 1.88 7.43 26.43
C ASN A 15 0.95 6.33 25.89
N MET A 16 0.74 6.27 24.57
CA MET A 16 -0.06 5.25 23.89
C MET A 16 0.72 4.58 22.72
N PRO A 17 1.87 3.92 22.99
CA PRO A 17 2.70 3.33 21.95
C PRO A 17 2.01 2.25 21.10
N TYR A 18 1.13 1.41 21.69
CA TYR A 18 0.43 0.38 20.91
C TYR A 18 -0.63 1.00 19.99
N TYR A 19 -1.39 1.98 20.48
CA TYR A 19 -2.28 2.76 19.62
C TYR A 19 -1.51 3.42 18.47
N ALA A 20 -0.37 4.07 18.75
CA ALA A 20 0.44 4.72 17.73
C ALA A 20 0.93 3.72 16.67
N LEU A 21 1.29 2.49 17.06
CA LEU A 21 1.66 1.42 16.14
C LEU A 21 0.51 1.02 15.21
N PHE A 22 -0.67 0.73 15.75
CA PHE A 22 -1.83 0.39 14.91
C PHE A 22 -2.23 1.55 14.02
N PHE A 23 -2.21 2.78 14.54
CA PHE A 23 -2.50 3.98 13.76
C PHE A 23 -1.51 4.16 12.61
N MET A 24 -0.22 3.90 12.83
CA MET A 24 0.79 3.88 11.78
C MET A 24 0.49 2.82 10.74
N LEU A 25 0.21 1.58 11.16
CA LEU A 25 -0.10 0.47 10.25
C LEU A 25 -1.30 0.81 9.35
N PHE A 26 -2.38 1.34 9.92
CA PHE A 26 -3.57 1.73 9.14
C PHE A 26 -3.34 2.95 8.27
N THR A 27 -2.51 3.91 8.72
CA THR A 27 -2.10 5.03 7.89
C THR A 27 -1.28 4.53 6.70
N MET A 28 -0.33 3.61 6.91
CA MET A 28 0.47 2.99 5.85
C MET A 28 -0.40 2.21 4.87
N ALA A 29 -1.40 1.49 5.39
CA ALA A 29 -2.38 0.81 4.56
C ALA A 29 -3.20 1.79 3.70
N SER A 30 -3.58 2.95 4.26
CA SER A 30 -4.36 3.96 3.54
C SER A 30 -3.57 4.72 2.49
N VAL A 31 -2.24 4.82 2.60
CA VAL A 31 -1.39 5.52 1.61
C VAL A 31 -0.81 4.57 0.57
N GLY A 32 -1.22 3.31 0.58
CA GLY A 32 -0.77 2.32 -0.39
C GLY A 32 0.67 1.84 -0.17
N LEU A 33 1.13 1.66 1.07
CA LEU A 33 2.45 1.08 1.32
C LEU A 33 2.50 -0.38 0.79
N PRO A 34 3.52 -0.77 0.00
CA PRO A 34 3.67 -2.15 -0.45
C PRO A 34 3.63 -3.16 0.72
N GLY A 35 2.90 -4.25 0.53
CA GLY A 35 2.65 -5.25 1.58
C GLY A 35 1.39 -4.98 2.43
N THR A 36 0.66 -3.90 2.15
CA THR A 36 -0.66 -3.62 2.73
C THR A 36 -1.78 -3.74 1.70
N SER A 37 -3.01 -3.92 2.16
CA SER A 37 -4.19 -4.07 1.31
C SER A 37 -4.44 -2.88 0.37
N GLY A 38 -4.19 -1.64 0.83
CA GLY A 38 -4.44 -0.44 0.02
C GLY A 38 -3.58 -0.39 -1.24
N PHE A 39 -2.31 -0.83 -1.16
CA PHE A 39 -1.41 -0.85 -2.31
C PHE A 39 -1.96 -1.69 -3.46
N VAL A 40 -2.45 -2.90 -3.17
CA VAL A 40 -2.95 -3.82 -4.20
C VAL A 40 -4.11 -3.20 -4.98
N GLY A 41 -5.05 -2.57 -4.27
CA GLY A 41 -6.21 -1.93 -4.88
C GLY A 41 -5.84 -0.72 -5.72
N GLU A 42 -5.00 0.18 -5.17
CA GLU A 42 -4.55 1.37 -5.88
C GLU A 42 -3.70 1.04 -7.10
N PHE A 43 -2.76 0.11 -6.96
CA PHE A 43 -1.89 -0.32 -8.06
C PHE A 43 -2.69 -0.97 -9.19
N LEU A 44 -3.60 -1.90 -8.88
CA LEU A 44 -4.44 -2.55 -9.89
C LEU A 44 -5.35 -1.55 -10.60
N SER A 45 -5.90 -0.58 -9.86
CA SER A 45 -6.73 0.49 -10.42
C SER A 45 -5.94 1.38 -11.37
N LEU A 46 -4.76 1.85 -10.95
CA LEU A 46 -3.88 2.68 -11.79
C LEU A 46 -3.39 1.91 -13.02
N ALA A 47 -3.01 0.64 -12.87
CA ALA A 47 -2.62 -0.21 -13.99
C ALA A 47 -3.77 -0.41 -15.00
N GLY A 48 -5.01 -0.51 -14.51
CA GLY A 48 -6.22 -0.58 -15.36
C GLY A 48 -6.47 0.73 -16.12
N ILE A 49 -6.39 1.88 -15.45
CA ILE A 49 -6.56 3.20 -16.08
C ILE A 49 -5.45 3.46 -17.10
N TYR A 50 -4.22 3.04 -16.82
CA TYR A 50 -3.07 3.25 -17.70
C TYR A 50 -3.26 2.62 -19.08
N GLN A 51 -3.93 1.46 -19.16
CA GLN A 51 -4.25 0.83 -20.43
C GLN A 51 -5.21 1.66 -21.30
N VAL A 52 -5.95 2.60 -20.69
CA VAL A 52 -6.95 3.44 -21.38
C VAL A 52 -6.43 4.86 -21.59
N SER A 53 -5.89 5.49 -20.54
CA SER A 53 -5.26 6.81 -20.67
C SER A 53 -4.11 7.02 -19.69
N SER A 54 -2.94 7.26 -20.26
CA SER A 54 -1.69 7.60 -19.59
C SER A 54 -1.80 8.96 -18.89
N TRP A 55 -2.48 9.92 -19.53
CA TRP A 55 -2.67 11.26 -18.96
C TRP A 55 -3.54 11.22 -17.71
N VAL A 56 -4.69 10.52 -17.76
CA VAL A 56 -5.57 10.37 -16.59
C VAL A 56 -4.85 9.64 -15.46
N THR A 57 -4.05 8.63 -15.80
CA THR A 57 -3.22 7.91 -14.82
C THR A 57 -2.22 8.83 -14.14
N ALA A 58 -1.56 9.73 -14.88
CA ALA A 58 -0.61 10.68 -14.29
C ALA A 58 -1.28 11.64 -13.29
N VAL A 59 -2.47 12.15 -13.62
CA VAL A 59 -3.26 12.99 -12.71
C VAL A 59 -3.69 12.20 -11.47
N ALA A 60 -4.19 10.98 -11.65
CA ALA A 60 -4.61 10.11 -10.55
C ALA A 60 -3.43 9.77 -9.61
N ALA A 61 -2.27 9.42 -10.17
CA ALA A 61 -1.05 9.13 -9.41
C ALA A 61 -0.58 10.34 -8.59
N THR A 62 -0.72 11.55 -9.15
CA THR A 62 -0.41 12.78 -8.39
C THR A 62 -1.32 12.93 -7.18
N GLY A 63 -2.62 12.60 -7.31
CA GLY A 63 -3.56 12.59 -6.19
C GLY A 63 -3.18 11.61 -5.08
N VAL A 64 -2.72 10.41 -5.45
CA VAL A 64 -2.20 9.41 -4.50
C VAL A 64 -1.00 9.97 -3.73
N ILE A 65 -0.04 10.59 -4.42
CA ILE A 65 1.15 11.18 -3.78
C ILE A 65 0.76 12.29 -2.79
N LEU A 66 -0.14 13.18 -3.17
CA LEU A 66 -0.61 14.26 -2.29
C LEU A 66 -1.36 13.72 -1.07
N GLY A 67 -2.21 12.71 -1.27
CA GLY A 67 -2.90 12.01 -0.18
C GLY A 67 -1.93 11.37 0.80
N ALA A 68 -0.91 10.68 0.28
CA ALA A 68 0.14 10.06 1.08
C ALA A 68 0.94 11.11 1.89
N ALA A 69 1.33 12.21 1.24
CA ALA A 69 2.04 13.30 1.91
C ALA A 69 1.23 13.90 3.07
N TYR A 70 -0.07 14.13 2.88
CA TYR A 70 -0.95 14.63 3.94
C TYR A 70 -1.10 13.64 5.09
N MET A 71 -1.33 12.36 4.80
CA MET A 71 -1.50 11.32 5.82
C MET A 71 -0.23 11.13 6.66
N LEU A 72 0.96 11.15 6.03
CA LEU A 72 2.23 11.10 6.75
C LEU A 72 2.48 12.34 7.60
N TYR A 73 2.13 13.52 7.08
CA TYR A 73 2.21 14.76 7.84
C TYR A 73 1.29 14.74 9.07
N LEU A 74 0.06 14.25 8.91
CA LEU A 74 -0.91 14.08 9.99
C LEU A 74 -0.38 13.13 11.06
N TYR A 75 0.09 11.95 10.66
CA TYR A 75 0.67 10.97 11.58
C TYR A 75 1.83 11.57 12.38
N ARG A 76 2.73 12.29 11.71
CA ARG A 76 3.85 12.97 12.38
C ARG A 76 3.37 13.95 13.45
N ARG A 77 2.35 14.78 13.18
CA ARG A 77 1.86 15.74 14.18
C ARG A 77 1.15 15.07 15.34
N VAL A 78 0.36 14.03 15.08
CA VAL A 78 -0.43 13.34 16.10
C VAL A 78 0.44 12.43 16.98
N ALA A 79 1.29 11.61 16.37
CA ALA A 79 2.11 10.64 17.09
C ALA A 79 3.40 11.23 17.67
N PHE A 80 4.07 12.12 16.93
CA PHE A 80 5.39 12.68 17.26
C PHE A 80 5.38 14.19 17.52
N GLY A 81 4.21 14.85 17.53
CA GLY A 81 4.11 16.26 17.88
C GLY A 81 4.45 16.53 19.34
N GLU A 82 4.68 17.79 19.69
CA GLU A 82 4.90 18.19 21.08
C GLU A 82 3.65 17.94 21.94
N GLN A 83 3.83 17.29 23.07
CA GLN A 83 2.75 17.01 24.01
C GLN A 83 2.44 18.25 24.86
N LYS A 84 1.61 19.16 24.32
CA LYS A 84 1.27 20.43 24.97
C LYS A 84 0.12 20.33 25.97
N ASN A 85 -0.72 19.30 25.85
CA ASN A 85 -1.96 19.20 26.62
C ASN A 85 -1.88 18.07 27.65
N ALA A 86 -2.16 18.39 28.91
CA ALA A 86 -2.19 17.42 30.01
C ALA A 86 -3.22 16.31 29.77
N ASP A 87 -4.34 16.64 29.11
CA ASP A 87 -5.38 15.66 28.76
C ASP A 87 -4.88 14.59 27.78
N ALA A 88 -4.04 14.97 26.82
CA ALA A 88 -3.48 14.03 25.86
C ALA A 88 -2.46 13.12 26.54
N ALA A 89 -1.72 13.62 27.55
CA ALA A 89 -0.76 12.86 28.33
C ALA A 89 -1.39 11.87 29.32
N ALA A 90 -2.58 12.18 29.83
CA ALA A 90 -3.30 11.33 30.77
C ALA A 90 -4.08 10.17 30.12
N MET A 91 -4.06 10.05 28.79
CA MET A 91 -4.74 8.97 28.09
C MET A 91 -4.04 7.62 28.31
N PRO A 92 -4.76 6.58 28.76
CA PRO A 92 -4.22 5.23 28.81
C PRO A 92 -4.08 4.66 27.39
N ASP A 93 -3.12 3.75 27.20
CA ASP A 93 -3.00 2.98 25.96
C ASP A 93 -4.14 1.96 25.82
N LEU A 94 -4.12 1.22 24.72
CA LEU A 94 -5.17 0.28 24.33
C LEU A 94 -5.49 -0.77 25.41
N ASP A 95 -6.78 -0.90 25.69
CA ASP A 95 -7.31 -2.00 26.50
C ASP A 95 -7.43 -3.30 25.67
N LEU A 96 -7.54 -4.45 26.36
CA LEU A 96 -7.66 -5.76 25.70
C LEU A 96 -8.82 -5.83 24.70
N ARG A 97 -9.93 -5.15 25.00
CA ARG A 97 -11.09 -5.06 24.11
C ARG A 97 -10.74 -4.35 22.80
N GLU A 98 -10.01 -3.25 22.88
CA GLU A 98 -9.63 -2.46 21.71
C GLU A 98 -8.58 -3.21 20.88
N TRP A 99 -7.66 -3.90 21.55
CA TRP A 99 -6.69 -4.77 20.90
C TRP A 99 -7.37 -5.90 20.11
N LEU A 100 -8.39 -6.54 20.68
CA LEU A 100 -9.20 -7.57 20.00
C LEU A 100 -10.00 -7.03 18.80
N MET A 101 -10.27 -5.72 18.75
CA MET A 101 -10.92 -5.09 17.59
C MET A 101 -9.90 -4.73 16.51
N MET A 102 -8.75 -4.16 16.88
CA MET A 102 -7.74 -3.68 15.92
C MET A 102 -6.91 -4.81 15.32
N ALA A 103 -6.51 -5.81 16.13
CA ALA A 103 -5.59 -6.85 15.70
C ALA A 103 -6.13 -7.70 14.53
N PRO A 104 -7.39 -8.17 14.52
CA PRO A 104 -7.92 -8.92 13.38
C PRO A 104 -7.98 -8.09 12.09
N ILE A 105 -8.30 -6.80 12.20
CA ILE A 105 -8.34 -5.89 11.05
C ILE A 105 -6.93 -5.67 10.51
N ALA A 106 -5.95 -5.43 11.40
CA ALA A 106 -4.55 -5.30 11.01
C ALA A 106 -4.03 -6.58 10.34
N ALA A 107 -4.38 -7.75 10.86
CA ALA A 107 -4.04 -9.03 10.25
C ALA A 107 -4.65 -9.19 8.85
N ALA A 108 -5.92 -8.81 8.66
CA ALA A 108 -6.56 -8.85 7.35
C ALA A 108 -5.92 -7.88 6.34
N VAL A 109 -5.55 -6.68 6.78
CA VAL A 109 -4.83 -5.68 5.97
C VAL A 109 -3.50 -6.23 5.47
N LEU A 110 -2.72 -6.86 6.35
CA LEU A 110 -1.44 -7.47 5.99
C LEU A 110 -1.62 -8.72 5.12
N TRP A 111 -2.58 -9.59 5.44
CA TRP A 111 -2.85 -10.79 4.64
C TRP A 111 -3.23 -10.41 3.21
N MET A 112 -4.18 -9.48 3.03
CA MET A 112 -4.57 -9.03 1.70
C MET A 112 -3.43 -8.31 0.97
N GLY A 113 -2.55 -7.61 1.68
CA GLY A 113 -1.39 -6.95 1.09
C GLY A 113 -0.29 -7.90 0.63
N VAL A 114 0.01 -8.94 1.42
CA VAL A 114 1.07 -9.92 1.15
C VAL A 114 0.60 -10.99 0.17
N TYR A 115 -0.65 -11.47 0.31
CA TYR A 115 -1.21 -12.52 -0.53
C TYR A 115 -2.63 -12.14 -1.02
N PRO A 116 -2.74 -11.16 -1.95
CA PRO A 116 -4.02 -10.69 -2.46
C PRO A 116 -4.80 -11.74 -3.25
N GLU A 117 -4.12 -12.77 -3.73
CA GLU A 117 -4.69 -13.85 -4.54
C GLU A 117 -5.87 -14.56 -3.86
N SER A 118 -5.87 -14.64 -2.51
CA SER A 118 -6.99 -15.18 -1.73
C SER A 118 -8.32 -14.47 -1.99
N PHE A 119 -8.27 -13.17 -2.31
CA PHE A 119 -9.43 -12.32 -2.53
C PHE A 119 -9.72 -12.11 -4.02
N LEU A 120 -8.67 -12.08 -4.86
CA LEU A 120 -8.81 -11.88 -6.31
C LEU A 120 -9.29 -13.13 -7.05
N ALA A 121 -8.91 -14.33 -6.58
CA ALA A 121 -9.23 -15.57 -7.28
C ALA A 121 -10.74 -15.82 -7.43
N PRO A 122 -11.57 -15.65 -6.38
CA PRO A 122 -13.01 -15.81 -6.50
C PRO A 122 -13.66 -14.80 -7.46
N MET A 123 -13.12 -13.57 -7.56
CA MET A 123 -13.71 -12.49 -8.37
C MET A 123 -13.42 -12.62 -9.87
N ARG A 124 -12.42 -13.39 -10.27
CA ARG A 124 -11.94 -13.45 -11.66
C ARG A 124 -13.02 -13.85 -12.68
N GLN A 125 -13.85 -14.82 -12.34
CA GLN A 125 -14.90 -15.31 -13.25
C GLN A 125 -15.97 -14.24 -13.47
N ASP A 126 -16.39 -13.55 -12.41
CA ASP A 126 -17.38 -12.48 -12.48
C ASP A 126 -16.85 -11.28 -13.27
N ILE A 127 -15.58 -10.90 -13.03
CA ILE A 127 -14.91 -9.82 -13.76
C ILE A 127 -14.80 -10.16 -15.25
N ALA A 128 -14.43 -11.39 -15.62
CA ALA A 128 -14.34 -11.82 -17.02
C ALA A 128 -15.70 -11.74 -17.72
N ALA A 129 -16.78 -12.15 -17.04
CA ALA A 129 -18.13 -12.03 -17.58
C ALA A 129 -18.55 -10.56 -17.81
N LEU A 130 -18.14 -9.65 -16.92
CA LEU A 130 -18.38 -8.21 -17.08
C LEU A 130 -17.54 -7.62 -18.22
N GLU A 131 -16.26 -7.98 -18.31
CA GLU A 131 -15.36 -7.50 -19.36
C GLU A 131 -15.88 -7.87 -20.76
N ALA A 132 -16.35 -9.10 -20.94
CA ALA A 132 -16.95 -9.56 -22.20
C ALA A 132 -18.14 -8.70 -22.66
N ARG A 133 -18.87 -8.09 -21.72
CA ARG A 133 -19.98 -7.17 -22.02
C ARG A 133 -19.50 -5.75 -22.29
N VAL A 134 -18.48 -5.29 -21.57
CA VAL A 134 -17.98 -3.90 -21.61
C VAL A 134 -17.04 -3.64 -22.80
N ILE A 135 -16.31 -4.64 -23.30
CA ILE A 135 -15.34 -4.50 -24.40
C ILE A 135 -15.94 -3.80 -25.64
N ARG A 136 -17.24 -3.98 -25.92
CA ARG A 136 -17.91 -3.36 -27.08
C ARG A 136 -17.87 -1.81 -27.06
N ALA A 137 -17.70 -1.20 -25.89
CA ALA A 137 -17.65 0.25 -25.71
C ALA A 137 -16.25 0.77 -25.33
N ARG A 138 -15.20 -0.06 -25.42
CA ARG A 138 -13.85 0.33 -24.97
C ARG A 138 -13.23 1.35 -25.94
N PRO A 139 -12.81 2.54 -25.48
CA PRO A 139 -12.04 3.47 -26.31
C PRO A 139 -10.63 2.93 -26.56
N GLU A 140 -10.02 3.29 -27.69
CA GLU A 140 -8.63 2.95 -27.97
C GLU A 140 -7.70 3.63 -26.96
N GLY A 141 -6.81 2.84 -26.35
CA GLY A 141 -5.87 3.34 -25.34
C GLY A 141 -4.75 4.16 -25.95
N ASP A 142 -4.34 5.23 -25.27
CA ASP A 142 -3.19 6.06 -25.68
C ASP A 142 -1.83 5.42 -25.33
N ALA A 143 -1.83 4.43 -24.42
CA ALA A 143 -0.64 3.78 -23.90
C ALA A 143 -0.11 2.75 -24.92
N LYS A 144 0.89 3.16 -25.69
CA LYS A 144 1.62 2.30 -26.64
C LYS A 144 2.62 1.40 -25.89
N LEU A 145 2.11 0.50 -25.05
CA LEU A 145 2.90 -0.47 -24.30
C LEU A 145 3.66 -1.41 -25.25
N LYS A 146 4.96 -1.18 -25.45
CA LYS A 146 5.85 -2.15 -26.10
C LYS A 146 6.42 -3.05 -25.03
N MET A 147 6.02 -4.33 -25.02
CA MET A 147 6.64 -5.31 -24.15
C MET A 147 8.08 -5.51 -24.62
N GLY A 148 9.05 -5.21 -23.75
CA GLY A 148 10.46 -5.45 -24.06
C GLY A 148 10.67 -6.95 -24.27
N GLU A 149 11.38 -7.32 -25.34
CA GLU A 149 11.76 -8.72 -25.56
C GLU A 149 12.51 -9.22 -24.31
N PRO A 150 12.11 -10.38 -23.74
CA PRO A 150 12.80 -10.91 -22.58
C PRO A 150 14.26 -11.11 -22.95
N LYS A 151 15.16 -10.39 -22.27
CA LYS A 151 16.60 -10.59 -22.41
C LYS A 151 16.87 -12.06 -22.12
N LYS A 152 17.27 -12.84 -23.13
CA LYS A 152 17.65 -14.24 -22.95
C LYS A 152 18.65 -14.28 -21.80
N ALA A 153 18.35 -15.09 -20.77
CA ALA A 153 19.29 -15.32 -19.69
C ALA A 153 20.60 -15.81 -20.32
N GLU A 154 21.66 -15.03 -20.19
CA GLU A 154 23.00 -15.46 -20.57
C GLU A 154 23.32 -16.65 -19.66
N HIS A 155 23.32 -17.85 -20.24
CA HIS A 155 23.91 -19.01 -19.60
C HIS A 155 25.38 -18.67 -19.37
N HIS A 156 25.75 -18.41 -18.12
CA HIS A 156 27.15 -18.46 -17.72
C HIS A 156 27.57 -19.92 -17.82
N GLU A 157 28.11 -20.32 -18.97
CA GLU A 157 28.91 -21.53 -19.06
C GLU A 157 30.14 -21.31 -18.18
N GLU A 158 30.26 -22.12 -17.13
CA GLU A 158 31.47 -22.25 -16.33
C GLU A 158 32.64 -22.56 -17.27
N GLU A 159 33.59 -21.63 -17.39
CA GLU A 159 34.93 -21.93 -17.87
C GLU A 159 35.56 -22.94 -16.89
N ALA A 160 35.41 -24.22 -17.19
CA ALA A 160 36.26 -25.26 -16.65
C ALA A 160 37.67 -25.02 -17.21
N ALA A 161 38.47 -24.26 -16.45
CA ALA A 161 39.89 -24.06 -16.70
C ALA A 161 40.59 -25.43 -16.69
N ASP A 162 41.13 -25.76 -17.86
CA ASP A 162 42.00 -26.89 -18.16
C ASP A 162 43.23 -26.88 -17.23
N HIS A 163 43.23 -27.76 -16.23
CA HIS A 163 44.39 -28.01 -15.38
C HIS A 163 45.42 -28.87 -16.13
N GLY A 164 46.35 -28.17 -16.78
CA GLY A 164 47.80 -28.43 -16.75
C GLY A 164 48.31 -29.84 -17.05
N GLY A 165 48.66 -30.07 -18.32
CA GLY A 165 49.57 -31.13 -18.74
C GLY A 165 50.96 -30.59 -19.12
N ALA A 166 51.98 -31.09 -18.43
CA ALA A 166 53.41 -31.21 -18.80
C ALA A 166 54.24 -29.94 -19.06
N HIS A 167 55.11 -29.59 -18.11
CA HIS A 167 56.58 -29.63 -18.23
C HIS A 167 57.25 -29.63 -16.86
#